data_AF-A0A9P0AIZ6-F1
#
_entry.id   AF-A0A9P0AIZ6-F1
#
_cell.length_a   1.000
_cell.length_b   1.000
_cell.length_c   1.000
_cell.angle_alpha   90.00
_cell.angle_beta   90.00
_cell.angle_gamma   90.00
#
_symmetry.space_group_name_H-M   'P 1'
#
loop_
_entity.id
_entity.type
_entity.pdbx_description
1 polymer ?
#
loop_
_entity_poly.entity_id
_entity_poly.type
_entity_poly.pdbx_seq_one_letter_code
_entity_poly.pdbx_strand_id
1 'polypeptide(L)'
;MNYCLVSVVVAIVSCLALVRSEIVPWTPCPVYGKAANETKQCDINQVRISPCVEAKDGKPCKMYRNTTGSIEFDFTPYFSGEQIGARVYWASLLDIPFLDMNSDGCLYTTCPMEAGKNYTLKYGLLIRESYPPGNYPIKWKVWNEKNDECCFMYAVKLK
;
A
#
# COMPACT_ATOMS: atom_id res chain seq x y z
N MET A 1 -28.55 35.72 -30.22
CA MET A 1 -28.07 35.94 -28.84
C MET A 1 -28.22 34.61 -28.10
N ASN A 2 -27.19 33.75 -28.10
CA ASN A 2 -27.12 32.51 -27.29
C ASN A 2 -25.83 31.67 -27.50
N TYR A 3 -24.89 32.11 -28.35
CA TYR A 3 -23.62 31.37 -28.54
C TYR A 3 -22.57 31.63 -27.45
N CYS A 4 -22.73 32.70 -26.65
CA CYS A 4 -21.77 33.05 -25.59
C CYS A 4 -21.95 32.18 -24.32
N LEU A 5 -23.18 31.75 -24.03
CA LEU A 5 -23.49 30.89 -22.86
C LEU A 5 -23.02 29.45 -23.08
N VAL A 6 -23.08 28.93 -24.30
CA VAL A 6 -22.67 27.54 -24.61
C VAL A 6 -21.15 27.38 -24.53
N SER A 7 -20.38 28.38 -24.98
CA SER A 7 -18.91 28.34 -24.90
C SER A 7 -18.37 28.38 -23.47
N VAL A 8 -19.06 29.04 -22.53
CA VAL A 8 -18.62 29.11 -21.13
C VAL A 8 -18.86 27.80 -20.39
N VAL A 9 -19.95 27.07 -20.69
CA VAL A 9 -20.26 25.79 -20.03
C VAL A 9 -19.30 24.68 -20.46
N VAL A 10 -18.84 24.67 -21.72
CA VAL A 10 -17.91 23.65 -22.24
C VAL A 10 -16.48 23.85 -21.73
N ALA A 11 -16.08 25.08 -21.37
CA ALA A 11 -14.76 25.36 -20.80
C ALA A 11 -14.64 25.01 -19.31
N ILE A 12 -15.75 24.72 -18.61
CA ILE A 12 -15.78 24.29 -17.20
C ILE A 12 -15.85 22.75 -17.12
N VAL A 13 -15.46 22.02 -18.18
CA VAL A 13 -14.92 20.67 -18.01
C VAL A 13 -13.51 20.82 -17.46
N SER A 14 -13.49 21.24 -16.21
CA SER A 14 -12.35 21.27 -15.30
C SER A 14 -11.54 19.99 -15.49
N CYS A 15 -10.28 20.15 -15.90
CA CYS A 15 -9.24 19.14 -15.76
C CYS A 15 -9.15 18.74 -14.28
N LEU A 16 -10.04 17.87 -13.81
CA LEU A 16 -9.78 17.04 -12.66
C LEU A 16 -8.62 16.15 -13.09
N ALA A 17 -7.40 16.54 -12.72
CA ALA A 17 -6.24 15.70 -12.87
C ALA A 17 -6.59 14.36 -12.23
N LEU A 18 -6.83 13.35 -13.06
CA LEU A 18 -7.15 12.00 -12.61
C LEU A 18 -5.92 11.49 -11.85
N VAL A 19 -5.94 11.64 -10.53
CA VAL A 19 -4.97 10.99 -9.65
C VAL A 19 -5.21 9.51 -9.79
N ARG A 20 -4.40 8.85 -10.62
CA ARG A 20 -4.59 7.44 -10.94
C ARG A 20 -3.90 6.61 -9.86
N SER A 21 -4.69 5.79 -9.19
CA SER A 21 -4.19 4.67 -8.39
C SER A 21 -3.71 3.60 -9.37
N GLU A 22 -2.42 3.31 -9.38
CA GLU A 22 -1.82 2.36 -10.34
C GLU A 22 -1.43 1.06 -9.63
N ILE A 23 -1.67 -0.07 -10.30
CA ILE A 23 -1.31 -1.39 -9.78
C ILE A 23 0.19 -1.55 -9.89
N VAL A 24 0.86 -1.81 -8.77
CA VAL A 24 2.32 -1.94 -8.70
C VAL A 24 2.75 -3.40 -8.64
N PRO A 25 3.91 -3.74 -9.23
CA PRO A 25 4.50 -5.06 -9.01
C PRO A 25 4.90 -5.22 -7.54
N TRP A 26 4.62 -6.40 -7.00
CA TRP A 26 4.96 -6.78 -5.64
C TRP A 26 5.51 -8.22 -5.62
N THR A 27 6.19 -8.58 -4.54
CA THR A 27 6.75 -9.91 -4.34
C THR A 27 6.36 -10.43 -2.95
N PRO A 28 6.18 -11.75 -2.77
CA PRO A 28 6.02 -12.32 -1.44
C PRO A 28 7.27 -12.07 -0.59
N CYS A 29 7.10 -12.05 0.74
CA CYS A 29 8.24 -11.97 1.64
C CYS A 29 9.12 -13.23 1.55
N PRO A 30 10.45 -13.11 1.63
CA PRO A 30 11.35 -14.26 1.64
C PRO A 30 11.10 -15.13 2.87
N VAL A 31 11.05 -16.44 2.66
CA VAL A 31 10.85 -17.43 3.72
C VAL A 31 12.23 -17.85 4.25
N TYR A 32 12.73 -17.14 5.26
CA TYR A 32 14.00 -17.51 5.89
C TYR A 32 13.79 -18.69 6.85
N GLY A 33 14.33 -19.86 6.51
CA GLY A 33 14.38 -21.01 7.43
C GLY A 33 13.06 -21.78 7.64
N LYS A 34 12.03 -21.55 6.83
CA LYS A 34 10.78 -22.36 6.81
C LYS A 34 10.49 -22.90 5.41
N ALA A 35 9.76 -24.01 5.32
CA ALA A 35 9.31 -24.53 4.03
C ALA A 35 8.29 -23.57 3.37
N ALA A 36 8.34 -23.43 2.04
CA ALA A 36 7.47 -22.52 1.28
C ALA A 36 5.96 -22.80 1.48
N ASN A 37 5.59 -24.03 1.84
CA ASN A 37 4.21 -24.45 2.12
C ASN A 37 3.75 -24.17 3.57
N GLU A 38 4.63 -23.77 4.48
CA GLU A 38 4.30 -23.53 5.90
C GLU A 38 4.10 -22.03 6.24
N THR A 39 4.20 -21.14 5.26
CA THR A 39 4.38 -19.69 5.52
C THR A 39 3.47 -18.76 4.74
N LYS A 40 2.66 -19.27 3.81
CA LYS A 40 1.67 -18.46 3.11
C LYS A 40 0.36 -18.46 3.89
N GLN A 41 0.14 -17.43 4.71
CA GLN A 41 -1.10 -17.28 5.49
C GLN A 41 -2.08 -16.25 4.91
N CYS A 42 -1.84 -15.82 3.67
CA CYS A 42 -2.77 -15.01 2.90
C CYS A 42 -2.45 -15.08 1.40
N ASP A 43 -3.42 -14.69 0.59
CA ASP A 43 -3.21 -14.23 -0.76
C ASP A 43 -3.16 -12.70 -0.80
N ILE A 44 -2.16 -12.14 -1.49
CA ILE A 44 -2.17 -10.74 -1.90
C ILE A 44 -2.69 -10.69 -3.32
N ASN A 45 -3.81 -10.02 -3.51
CA ASN A 45 -4.53 -10.04 -4.79
C ASN A 45 -4.05 -8.87 -5.65
N GLN A 46 -3.90 -7.70 -5.04
CA GLN A 46 -3.54 -6.48 -5.74
C GLN A 46 -2.88 -5.48 -4.80
N VAL A 47 -1.87 -4.77 -5.28
CA VAL A 47 -1.26 -3.64 -4.57
C VAL A 47 -1.37 -2.42 -5.46
N ARG A 48 -1.85 -1.31 -4.91
CA ARG A 48 -2.08 -0.05 -5.60
C ARG A 48 -1.39 1.08 -4.87
N ILE A 49 -0.69 1.93 -5.60
CA ILE A 49 -0.02 3.10 -5.03
C ILE A 49 -0.43 4.35 -5.80
N SER A 50 -0.66 5.43 -5.06
CA SER A 50 -1.09 6.71 -5.62
C SER A 50 -0.32 7.88 -4.99
N PRO A 51 0.24 8.80 -5.80
CA PRO A 51 0.45 8.69 -7.23
C PRO A 51 1.61 7.72 -7.56
N CYS A 52 1.53 7.01 -8.69
CA CYS A 52 2.64 6.18 -9.16
C CYS A 52 2.58 5.95 -10.67
N VAL A 53 2.92 6.96 -11.47
CA VAL A 53 2.88 6.86 -12.94
C VAL A 53 3.89 5.88 -13.53
N GLU A 54 4.94 5.56 -12.76
CA GLU A 54 5.97 4.58 -13.12
C GLU A 54 5.45 3.14 -13.20
N ALA A 55 4.30 2.84 -12.58
CA ALA A 55 3.76 1.49 -12.55
C ALA A 55 3.38 0.99 -13.94
N LYS A 56 2.98 1.87 -14.87
CA LYS A 56 2.78 1.55 -16.30
C LYS A 56 3.97 0.88 -16.97
N ASP A 57 5.18 1.23 -16.52
CA ASP A 57 6.43 0.66 -17.02
C ASP A 57 6.96 -0.48 -16.13
N GLY A 58 6.21 -0.91 -15.11
CA GLY A 58 6.66 -1.88 -14.12
C GLY A 58 7.81 -1.38 -13.24
N LYS A 59 8.01 -0.06 -13.14
CA LYS A 59 9.10 0.54 -12.38
C LYS A 59 8.66 0.93 -10.96
N PRO A 60 9.58 0.96 -9.98
CA PRO A 60 9.30 1.47 -8.64
C PRO A 60 8.76 2.90 -8.68
N CYS A 61 7.73 3.16 -7.88
CA CYS A 61 7.12 4.48 -7.75
C CYS A 61 8.13 5.50 -7.26
N LYS A 62 8.17 6.68 -7.90
CA LYS A 62 8.94 7.81 -7.36
C LYS A 62 8.09 8.57 -6.34
N MET A 63 8.58 8.61 -5.12
CA MET A 63 7.98 9.29 -3.99
C MET A 63 8.79 10.54 -3.68
N TYR A 64 8.14 11.66 -3.41
CA TYR A 64 8.80 12.96 -3.18
C TYR A 64 8.59 13.40 -1.74
N ARG A 65 9.62 14.00 -1.13
CA ARG A 65 9.48 14.62 0.19
C ARG A 65 8.42 15.71 0.22
N ASN A 66 7.85 15.91 1.40
CA ASN A 66 6.80 16.87 1.68
C ASN A 66 5.55 16.69 0.81
N THR A 67 5.29 15.45 0.39
CA THR A 67 4.08 15.06 -0.34
C THR A 67 3.35 13.94 0.38
N THR A 68 2.06 13.82 0.07
CA THR A 68 1.23 12.72 0.57
C THR A 68 1.03 11.71 -0.54
N GLY A 69 1.37 10.47 -0.25
CA GLY A 69 1.01 9.32 -1.07
C GLY A 69 -0.01 8.45 -0.34
N SER A 70 -0.56 7.47 -1.05
CA SER A 70 -1.36 6.41 -0.45
C SER A 70 -1.01 5.06 -1.05
N ILE A 71 -1.27 4.03 -0.25
CA ILE A 71 -1.24 2.64 -0.66
C ILE A 71 -2.57 1.99 -0.31
N GLU A 72 -3.04 1.14 -1.22
CA GLU A 72 -4.12 0.22 -0.95
C GLU A 72 -3.71 -1.18 -1.42
N PHE A 73 -4.03 -2.21 -0.64
CA PHE A 73 -3.87 -3.57 -1.12
C PHE A 73 -5.04 -4.45 -0.71
N ASP A 74 -5.38 -5.36 -1.63
CA ASP A 74 -6.42 -6.36 -1.43
C ASP A 74 -5.76 -7.67 -1.02
N PHE A 75 -6.26 -8.29 0.04
CA PHE A 75 -5.72 -9.52 0.56
C PHE A 75 -6.81 -10.42 1.13
N THR A 76 -6.57 -11.73 1.04
CA THR A 76 -7.45 -12.77 1.57
C THR A 76 -6.67 -13.56 2.62
N PRO A 77 -6.85 -13.28 3.92
CA PRO A 77 -6.15 -14.00 4.98
C PRO A 77 -6.69 -15.42 5.14
N TYR A 78 -5.84 -16.35 5.56
CA TYR A 78 -6.22 -17.71 5.96
C TYR A 78 -6.42 -17.85 7.47
N PHE A 79 -6.37 -16.71 8.17
CA PHE A 79 -6.59 -16.59 9.60
C PHE A 79 -7.76 -15.64 9.85
N SER A 80 -8.38 -15.81 11.01
CA SER A 80 -9.37 -14.89 11.55
C SER A 80 -8.76 -14.11 12.74
N GLY A 81 -9.37 -12.99 13.09
CA GLY A 81 -8.99 -12.19 14.26
C GLY A 81 -10.04 -11.12 14.55
N GLU A 82 -10.34 -10.89 15.84
CA GLU A 82 -11.24 -9.80 16.25
C GLU A 82 -10.52 -8.46 16.08
N GLN A 83 -9.24 -8.46 16.39
CA GLN A 83 -8.31 -7.37 16.20
C GLN A 83 -7.13 -7.84 15.35
N ILE A 84 -6.67 -6.99 14.44
CA ILE A 84 -5.45 -7.24 13.66
C ILE A 84 -4.43 -6.12 13.87
N GLY A 85 -3.17 -6.48 13.73
CA GLY A 85 -2.07 -5.54 13.61
C GLY A 85 -1.68 -5.31 12.16
N ALA A 86 -1.19 -4.11 11.83
CA ALA A 86 -0.58 -3.81 10.54
C ALA A 86 0.66 -2.91 10.74
N ARG A 87 1.74 -3.15 9.99
CA ARG A 87 2.94 -2.31 10.05
C ARG A 87 3.76 -2.38 8.77
N VAL A 88 4.42 -1.26 8.49
CA VAL A 88 5.37 -1.09 7.40
C VAL A 88 6.79 -1.17 7.92
N TYR A 89 7.67 -1.80 7.14
CA TYR A 89 9.10 -1.90 7.41
C TYR A 89 9.89 -1.50 6.17
N TRP A 90 11.03 -0.85 6.38
CA TRP A 90 12.10 -0.86 5.39
C TRP A 90 12.83 -2.20 5.50
N ALA A 91 12.72 -3.01 4.45
CA ALA A 91 13.39 -4.30 4.40
C ALA A 91 14.90 -4.10 4.26
N SER A 92 15.66 -4.63 5.21
CA SER A 92 17.12 -4.57 5.21
C SER A 92 17.68 -5.86 5.83
N LEU A 93 18.96 -5.90 6.22
CA LEU A 93 19.49 -7.04 6.97
C LEU A 93 18.72 -7.24 8.29
N LEU A 94 18.31 -6.14 8.93
CA LEU A 94 17.36 -6.11 10.03
C LEU A 94 16.22 -5.19 9.62
N ASP A 95 14.99 -5.69 9.55
CA ASP A 95 13.84 -4.89 9.14
C ASP A 95 13.65 -3.70 10.08
N ILE A 96 13.62 -2.48 9.52
CA ILE A 96 13.46 -1.25 10.30
C ILE A 96 11.99 -0.83 10.26
N PRO A 97 11.27 -0.80 11.40
CA PRO A 97 9.86 -0.46 11.43
C PRO A 97 9.62 1.02 11.14
N PHE A 98 8.53 1.31 10.43
CA PHE A 98 8.02 2.66 10.25
C PHE A 98 7.17 3.06 11.46
N LEU A 99 7.76 3.88 12.35
CA LEU A 99 7.16 4.18 13.67
C LEU A 99 6.03 5.22 13.63
N ASP A 100 5.91 5.98 12.55
CA ASP A 100 4.87 7.02 12.40
C ASP A 100 3.48 6.42 12.09
N MET A 101 3.39 5.10 11.87
CA MET A 101 2.15 4.38 11.66
C MET A 101 1.65 3.76 12.97
N ASN A 102 0.38 4.01 13.33
CA ASN A 102 -0.28 3.26 14.39
C ASN A 102 -0.42 1.80 13.95
N SER A 103 -0.05 0.84 14.80
CA SER A 103 -0.09 -0.58 14.44
C SER A 103 -1.43 -1.26 14.56
N ASP A 104 -2.45 -0.58 15.07
CA ASP A 104 -3.84 -1.06 14.99
C ASP A 104 -4.26 -1.16 13.52
N GLY A 105 -4.34 -2.39 13.01
CA GLY A 105 -4.69 -2.67 11.63
C GLY A 105 -6.14 -2.33 11.31
N CYS A 106 -7.04 -2.40 12.29
CA CYS A 106 -8.47 -2.12 12.13
C CYS A 106 -8.77 -0.64 11.88
N LEU A 107 -7.77 0.24 12.06
CA LEU A 107 -7.86 1.64 11.61
C LEU A 107 -7.77 1.79 10.09
N TYR A 108 -7.28 0.77 9.38
CA TYR A 108 -6.96 0.85 7.95
C TYR A 108 -7.75 -0.16 7.09
N THR A 109 -8.48 -1.07 7.72
CA THR A 109 -9.32 -2.09 7.08
C THR A 109 -10.44 -2.50 8.04
N THR A 110 -11.40 -3.30 7.57
CA THR A 110 -12.53 -3.74 8.39
C THR A 110 -12.16 -4.91 9.30
N CYS A 111 -12.62 -4.83 10.55
CA CYS A 111 -12.57 -5.89 11.55
C CYS A 111 -13.99 -6.17 12.11
N PRO A 112 -14.28 -7.36 12.64
CA PRO A 112 -13.39 -8.52 12.72
C PRO A 112 -13.09 -9.13 11.34
N MET A 113 -11.95 -9.81 11.24
CA MET A 113 -11.53 -10.53 10.04
C MET A 113 -11.86 -12.01 10.13
N GLU A 114 -12.35 -12.56 9.02
CA GLU A 114 -12.64 -13.97 8.84
C GLU A 114 -11.74 -14.55 7.75
N ALA A 115 -11.19 -15.73 8.02
CA ALA A 115 -10.41 -16.48 7.05
C ALA A 115 -11.19 -16.72 5.74
N GLY A 116 -10.50 -16.55 4.61
CA GLY A 116 -11.02 -16.78 3.27
C GLY A 116 -11.85 -15.63 2.68
N LYS A 117 -12.12 -14.55 3.43
CA LYS A 117 -12.78 -13.35 2.91
C LYS A 117 -11.75 -12.35 2.38
N ASN A 118 -12.10 -11.62 1.32
CA ASN A 118 -11.24 -10.58 0.77
C ASN A 118 -11.43 -9.27 1.53
N TYR A 119 -10.33 -8.59 1.84
CA TYR A 119 -10.29 -7.31 2.53
C TYR A 119 -9.40 -6.34 1.77
N THR A 120 -9.67 -5.04 1.92
CA THR A 120 -8.82 -3.98 1.39
C THR A 120 -8.26 -3.16 2.55
N LEU A 121 -6.93 -3.13 2.69
CA LEU A 121 -6.25 -2.20 3.59
C LEU A 121 -5.89 -0.92 2.85
N LYS A 122 -6.20 0.24 3.44
CA LYS A 122 -5.88 1.56 2.89
C LYS A 122 -5.08 2.40 3.87
N TYR A 123 -3.93 2.92 3.43
CA TYR A 123 -3.07 3.75 4.26
C TYR A 123 -2.57 4.98 3.49
N GLY A 124 -2.72 6.16 4.10
CA GLY A 124 -2.13 7.41 3.62
C GLY A 124 -0.79 7.66 4.32
N LEU A 125 0.23 8.06 3.56
CA LEU A 125 1.58 8.31 4.05
C LEU A 125 2.00 9.74 3.71
N LEU A 126 2.34 10.51 4.75
CA LEU A 126 3.09 11.75 4.58
C LEU A 126 4.58 11.43 4.51
N ILE A 127 5.21 11.76 3.39
CA ILE A 127 6.65 11.56 3.19
C ILE A 127 7.37 12.77 3.76
N ARG A 128 7.97 12.64 4.95
CA ARG A 128 8.62 13.77 5.63
C ARG A 128 9.91 14.19 4.92
N GLU A 129 10.23 15.48 5.05
CA GLU A 129 11.48 16.05 4.54
C GLU A 129 12.73 15.38 5.13
N SER A 130 12.65 14.90 6.37
CA SER A 130 13.75 14.25 7.07
C SER A 130 14.08 12.84 6.53
N TYR A 131 13.26 12.27 5.65
CA TYR A 131 13.53 10.92 5.13
C TYR A 131 14.63 10.94 4.05
N PRO A 132 15.69 10.12 4.20
CA PRO A 132 16.83 10.16 3.28
C PRO A 132 16.44 9.69 1.86
N PRO A 133 17.10 10.19 0.80
CA PRO A 133 16.80 9.74 -0.55
C PRO A 133 17.35 8.33 -0.75
N GLY A 134 16.65 7.51 -1.52
CA GLY A 134 17.11 6.14 -1.71
C GLY A 134 16.11 5.24 -2.40
N ASN A 135 16.53 3.99 -2.61
CA ASN A 135 15.64 2.92 -3.01
C ASN A 135 15.23 2.17 -1.74
N TYR A 136 13.93 2.07 -1.51
CA TYR A 136 13.37 1.43 -0.34
C TYR A 136 12.58 0.21 -0.78
N PRO A 137 13.09 -1.01 -0.53
CA PRO A 137 12.25 -2.19 -0.49
C PRO A 137 11.36 -2.08 0.75
N ILE A 138 10.07 -1.89 0.53
CA ILE A 138 9.06 -1.76 1.57
C ILE A 138 8.47 -3.14 1.82
N LYS A 139 8.38 -3.53 3.09
CA LYS A 139 7.72 -4.74 3.55
C LYS A 139 6.47 -4.35 4.33
N TRP A 140 5.33 -4.89 3.93
CA TRP A 140 4.08 -4.81 4.65
C TRP A 140 3.83 -6.10 5.40
N LYS A 141 3.37 -5.96 6.64
CA LYS A 141 2.97 -7.08 7.48
C LYS A 141 1.62 -6.80 8.11
N VAL A 142 0.73 -7.78 8.06
CA VAL A 142 -0.58 -7.81 8.76
C VAL A 142 -0.62 -9.08 9.59
N TRP A 143 -1.11 -9.03 10.84
CA TRP A 143 -1.14 -10.20 11.71
C TRP A 143 -2.35 -10.20 12.66
N ASN A 144 -2.79 -11.38 13.11
CA ASN A 144 -3.81 -11.52 14.16
C ASN A 144 -3.18 -11.64 15.57
N GLU A 145 -4.00 -11.86 16.59
CA GLU A 145 -3.53 -11.99 17.98
C GLU A 145 -2.67 -13.24 18.23
N LYS A 146 -2.74 -14.23 17.32
CA LYS A 146 -1.96 -15.48 17.38
C LYS A 146 -0.62 -15.37 16.63
N ASN A 147 -0.32 -14.20 16.04
CA ASN A 147 0.81 -13.96 15.16
C ASN A 147 0.78 -14.79 13.86
N ASP A 148 -0.41 -15.19 13.41
CA ASP A 148 -0.58 -15.58 12.02
C ASP A 148 -0.44 -14.32 11.15
N GLU A 149 0.44 -14.35 10.15
CA GLU A 149 0.89 -13.17 9.43
C GLU A 149 0.82 -13.27 7.91
N CYS A 150 0.34 -12.20 7.31
CA CYS A 150 0.38 -11.92 5.89
C CYS A 150 1.51 -10.93 5.60
N CYS A 151 2.34 -11.21 4.59
CA CYS A 151 3.51 -10.37 4.27
C CYS A 151 3.77 -10.27 2.77
N PHE A 152 4.05 -9.06 2.30
CA PHE A 152 4.53 -8.81 0.94
C PHE A 152 5.47 -7.60 0.87
N MET A 153 6.13 -7.46 -0.27
CA MET A 153 7.09 -6.40 -0.52
C MET A 153 6.87 -5.72 -1.87
N TYR A 154 7.21 -4.44 -1.95
CA TYR A 154 7.33 -3.68 -3.19
C TYR A 154 8.47 -2.66 -3.06
N ALA A 155 8.92 -2.12 -4.18
CA ALA A 155 9.98 -1.11 -4.17
C ALA A 155 9.44 0.29 -4.42
N VAL A 156 9.95 1.27 -3.69
CA VAL A 156 9.77 2.70 -3.98
C VAL A 156 11.12 3.39 -4.06
N LYS A 157 11.15 4.50 -4.80
CA LYS A 157 12.31 5.37 -4.89
C LYS A 157 11.97 6.72 -4.29
N LEU A 158 12.53 7.02 -3.13
CA LEU A 158 12.38 8.31 -2.49
C LEU A 158 13.36 9.32 -3.12
N LYS A 159 12.80 10.45 -3.55
CA LYS A 159 13.48 11.57 -4.20
C LYS A 159 13.51 12.78 -3.29
#